data_AF-A0ABC8KQ37-F1
#
_entry.id   AF-A0ABC8KQ37-F1
#
_cell.length_a   1.000
_cell.length_b   1.000
_cell.length_c   1.000
_cell.angle_alpha   90.00
_cell.angle_beta   90.00
_cell.angle_gamma   90.00
#
_symmetry.space_group_name_H-M   'P 1'
#
loop_
_entity.id
_entity.type
_entity.pdbx_description
1 polymer ?
#
loop_
_entity_poly.entity_id
_entity_poly.type
_entity_poly.pdbx_seq_one_letter_code
_entity_poly.pdbx_strand_id
1 'polypeptide(L)'
;MEEELRDQKAHNDYYNMLHFFAEAQFGIPKLCPCGAITKETVEEDDMYDYFPGKRYFVCTEFTNEGLHFRQPWVKAIQEEVERLKERYHAQEKLLRECQALKVRMLLTHVAELERVR
;
A
#
# COMPACT_ATOMS: atom_id res chain seq x y z
N MET A 1 28.52 22.92 -6.07
CA MET A 1 28.23 21.65 -6.77
C MET A 1 28.16 20.46 -5.81
N GLU A 2 29.23 20.03 -5.14
CA GLU A 2 29.14 18.90 -4.18
C GLU A 2 28.27 19.20 -2.95
N GLU A 3 28.35 20.42 -2.41
CA GLU A 3 27.53 20.85 -1.27
C GLU A 3 26.04 20.93 -1.63
N GLU A 4 25.72 21.48 -2.81
CA GLU A 4 24.35 21.49 -3.35
C GLU A 4 23.80 20.07 -3.58
N LEU A 5 24.64 19.12 -4.01
CA LEU A 5 24.25 17.71 -4.17
C LEU A 5 24.00 17.04 -2.81
N ARG A 6 24.78 17.37 -1.77
CA ARG A 6 24.55 16.87 -0.40
C ARG A 6 23.26 17.43 0.17
N ASP A 7 22.99 18.72 -0.02
CA ASP A 7 21.76 19.37 0.43
C ASP A 7 20.52 18.81 -0.28
N GLN A 8 20.62 18.58 -1.60
CA GLN A 8 19.55 17.91 -2.35
C GLN A 8 19.29 16.48 -1.86
N LYS A 9 20.34 15.72 -1.54
CA LYS A 9 20.20 14.38 -0.97
C LYS A 9 19.50 14.45 0.39
N ALA A 10 19.94 15.33 1.28
CA ALA A 10 19.34 15.51 2.60
C ALA A 10 17.86 15.91 2.52
N HIS A 11 17.52 16.80 1.58
CA HIS A 11 16.15 17.22 1.33
C HIS A 11 15.28 16.08 0.78
N ASN A 12 15.81 15.28 -0.14
CA ASN A 12 15.13 14.10 -0.66
C ASN A 12 14.93 13.04 0.44
N ASP A 13 15.95 12.77 1.25
CA ASP A 13 15.86 11.85 2.39
C ASP A 13 14.79 12.31 3.40
N TYR A 14 14.68 13.61 3.66
CA TYR A 14 13.63 14.20 4.49
C TYR A 14 12.23 14.02 3.90
N TYR A 15 12.03 14.28 2.60
CA TYR A 15 10.75 14.04 1.94
C TYR A 15 10.37 12.57 1.90
N ASN A 16 11.35 11.68 1.67
CA ASN A 16 11.13 10.24 1.72
C ASN A 16 10.70 9.81 3.12
N MET A 17 11.36 10.32 4.17
CA MET A 17 10.94 10.07 5.55
C MET A 17 9.51 10.54 5.82
N LEU A 18 9.14 11.75 5.40
CA LEU A 18 7.77 12.26 5.53
C LEU A 18 6.75 11.43 4.74
N HIS A 19 7.12 11.01 3.53
CA HIS A 19 6.30 10.15 2.70
C HIS A 19 6.11 8.78 3.35
N PHE A 20 7.16 8.17 3.89
CA PHE A 20 7.06 6.93 4.65
C PHE A 20 6.24 7.10 5.92
N PHE A 21 6.31 8.24 6.61
CA PHE A 21 5.43 8.51 7.73
C PHE A 21 3.96 8.56 7.30
N ALA A 22 3.66 9.16 6.15
CA ALA A 22 2.31 9.18 5.58
C ALA A 22 1.86 7.78 5.11
N GLU A 23 2.72 7.02 4.45
CA GLU A 23 2.39 5.68 3.95
C GLU A 23 2.30 4.63 5.06
N ALA A 24 3.18 4.67 6.05
CA ALA A 24 3.19 3.71 7.15
C ALA A 24 2.05 3.92 8.15
N GLN A 25 1.32 5.05 8.05
CA GLN A 25 0.03 5.20 8.73
C GLN A 25 -1.09 4.35 8.12
N PHE A 26 -0.91 3.80 6.90
CA PHE A 26 -1.93 3.05 6.18
C PHE A 26 -1.40 1.75 5.55
N GLY A 27 -1.80 0.61 6.10
CA GLY A 27 -1.55 -0.75 5.62
C GLY A 27 -0.31 -1.39 6.22
N ILE A 28 0.40 -2.21 5.47
CA ILE A 28 1.57 -2.92 5.99
C ILE A 28 2.75 -1.94 6.04
N PRO A 29 3.26 -1.58 7.22
CA PRO A 29 4.36 -0.63 7.31
C PRO A 29 5.63 -1.28 6.76
N LYS A 30 6.33 -0.63 5.84
CA LYS A 30 7.59 -1.16 5.28
C LYS A 30 8.83 -0.59 5.96
N LEU A 31 8.74 0.65 6.41
CA LEU A 31 9.82 1.40 7.03
C LEU A 31 9.33 2.09 8.30
N CYS A 32 10.22 2.17 9.27
CA CYS A 32 10.07 2.90 10.51
C CYS A 32 10.62 4.33 10.37
N PRO A 33 10.13 5.33 11.13
CA PRO A 33 10.65 6.70 11.05
C PRO A 33 12.15 6.79 11.40
N CYS A 34 12.69 5.82 12.14
CA CYS A 34 14.12 5.67 12.41
C CYS A 34 14.93 5.12 11.22
N GLY A 35 14.30 4.81 10.09
CA GLY A 35 14.92 4.26 8.89
C GLY A 35 15.04 2.73 8.88
N ALA A 36 14.72 2.05 9.98
CA ALA A 36 14.74 0.60 10.06
C ALA A 36 13.52 -0.04 9.36
N ILE A 37 13.65 -1.30 8.95
CA ILE A 37 12.58 -2.08 8.33
C ILE A 37 11.61 -2.57 9.42
N THR A 38 10.34 -2.81 9.08
CA THR A 38 9.45 -3.55 9.98
C THR A 38 9.45 -5.04 9.63
N LYS A 39 9.31 -5.90 10.64
CA LYS A 39 9.17 -7.35 10.51
C LYS A 39 7.90 -7.82 11.21
N GLU A 40 7.29 -8.88 10.70
CA GLU A 40 6.19 -9.56 11.40
C GLU A 40 6.76 -10.31 12.60
N THR A 41 6.20 -10.07 13.77
CA THR A 41 6.54 -10.75 15.03
C THR A 41 5.28 -11.29 15.68
N VAL A 42 5.39 -12.46 16.29
CA VAL A 42 4.37 -13.02 17.16
C VAL A 42 4.80 -12.73 18.59
N GLU A 43 3.92 -12.13 19.39
CA GLU A 43 4.19 -11.97 20.83
C GLU A 43 3.87 -13.27 21.54
N GLU A 44 4.93 -13.94 22.01
CA GLU A 44 4.87 -15.21 22.75
C GLU A 44 4.64 -14.99 24.25
N ASP A 45 5.10 -13.85 24.78
CA ASP A 45 5.15 -13.55 26.20
C ASP A 45 4.03 -12.58 26.61
N ASP A 46 3.43 -12.80 27.78
CA ASP A 46 2.31 -12.06 28.35
C ASP A 46 2.74 -10.80 29.15
N MET A 47 3.94 -10.29 28.87
CA MET A 47 4.60 -9.24 29.65
C MET A 47 3.93 -7.85 29.63
N TYR A 48 2.84 -7.69 28.88
CA TYR A 48 2.09 -6.44 28.73
C TYR A 48 0.59 -6.75 28.61
N ASP A 49 -0.29 -5.72 28.60
CA ASP A 49 -1.76 -5.81 28.39
C ASP A 49 -2.18 -6.44 27.03
N TYR A 50 -1.29 -7.15 26.36
CA TYR A 50 -1.48 -7.79 25.07
C TYR A 50 -1.74 -9.29 25.28
N PHE A 51 -2.86 -9.75 24.71
CA PHE A 51 -3.19 -11.16 24.74
C PHE A 51 -2.13 -11.98 23.97
N PRO A 52 -1.63 -13.09 24.54
CA PRO A 52 -0.63 -13.94 23.90
C PRO A 52 -1.11 -14.45 22.53
N GLY A 53 -0.17 -14.57 21.58
CA GLY A 53 -0.43 -15.06 20.23
C GLY A 53 -0.91 -14.00 19.23
N LYS A 54 -0.96 -12.72 19.62
CA LYS A 54 -1.23 -11.63 18.68
C LYS A 54 -0.02 -11.34 17.80
N ARG A 55 -0.30 -10.98 16.54
CA ARG A 55 0.70 -10.66 15.52
C ARG A 55 0.81 -9.16 15.33
N TYR A 56 2.05 -8.68 15.19
CA TYR A 56 2.37 -7.28 15.01
C TYR A 56 3.42 -7.12 13.91
N PHE A 57 3.37 -5.97 13.23
CA PHE A 57 4.50 -5.46 12.46
C PHE A 57 5.30 -4.53 13.38
N VAL A 58 6.54 -4.89 13.64
CA VAL A 58 7.40 -4.20 14.61
C VAL A 58 8.70 -3.79 13.93
N CYS A 59 9.17 -2.58 14.22
CA CYS A 59 10.50 -2.11 13.84
C CYS A 59 11.60 -3.07 14.31
N THR A 60 12.63 -3.33 13.49
CA THR A 60 13.75 -4.18 13.93
C THR A 60 14.52 -3.56 15.10
N GLU A 61 14.69 -2.24 15.08
CA GLU A 61 15.34 -1.45 16.13
C GLU A 61 14.34 -0.91 17.16
N PHE A 62 13.27 -1.65 17.45
CA PHE A 62 12.19 -1.16 18.30
C PHE A 62 12.68 -0.84 19.73
N THR A 63 12.53 0.42 20.13
CA THR A 63 12.61 0.86 21.51
C THR A 63 11.26 1.43 21.96
N ASN A 64 10.91 1.26 23.24
CA ASN A 64 9.62 1.72 23.78
C ASN A 64 9.62 3.24 24.08
N GLU A 65 10.15 4.03 23.15
CA GLU A 65 10.28 5.49 23.24
C GLU A 65 9.11 6.22 22.57
N GLY A 66 8.17 5.46 21.98
CA GLY A 66 7.02 5.97 21.24
C GLY A 66 7.31 6.45 19.82
N LEU A 67 8.56 6.35 19.36
CA LEU A 67 9.01 6.80 18.03
C LEU A 67 9.12 5.66 17.00
N HIS A 68 8.89 4.42 17.41
CA HIS A 68 9.02 3.23 16.56
C HIS A 68 7.67 2.63 16.18
N PHE A 69 7.57 2.10 14.96
CA PHE A 69 6.37 1.39 14.55
C PHE A 69 6.20 0.08 15.30
N ARG A 70 5.00 -0.06 15.86
CA ARG A 70 4.39 -1.31 16.29
C ARG A 70 2.92 -1.26 15.92
N GLN A 71 2.57 -1.89 14.80
CA GLN A 71 1.20 -1.90 14.27
C GLN A 71 0.60 -3.31 14.39
N PRO A 72 -0.63 -3.46 14.94
CA PRO A 72 -1.32 -4.74 14.91
C PRO A 72 -1.52 -5.25 13.49
N TRP A 73 -1.24 -6.54 13.26
CA TRP A 73 -1.39 -7.18 11.95
C TRP A 73 -2.81 -6.98 11.37
N VAL A 74 -3.84 -7.13 12.22
CA VAL A 74 -5.24 -6.97 11.81
C VAL A 74 -5.54 -5.60 11.20
N LYS A 75 -4.94 -4.53 11.74
CA LYS A 75 -5.13 -3.17 11.22
C LYS A 75 -4.49 -3.04 9.83
N ALA A 76 -3.22 -3.43 9.73
CA ALA A 76 -2.47 -3.37 8.48
C ALA A 76 -3.16 -4.16 7.35
N ILE A 77 -3.62 -5.38 7.65
CA ILE A 77 -4.29 -6.22 6.65
C ILE A 77 -5.66 -5.69 6.27
N GLN A 78 -6.43 -5.17 7.22
CA GLN A 78 -7.73 -4.56 6.92
C GLN A 78 -7.56 -3.41 5.91
N GLU A 79 -6.57 -2.54 6.14
CA GLU A 79 -6.27 -1.40 5.26
C GLU A 79 -5.81 -1.87 3.86
N GLU A 80 -4.98 -2.91 3.76
CA GLU A 80 -4.60 -3.49 2.47
C GLU A 80 -5.78 -4.13 1.72
N VAL A 81 -6.68 -4.80 2.45
CA VAL A 81 -7.87 -5.43 1.89
C VAL A 81 -8.82 -4.37 1.32
N GLU A 82 -9.05 -3.26 2.03
CA GLU A 82 -9.87 -2.16 1.52
C GLU A 82 -9.27 -1.55 0.25
N ARG A 83 -7.95 -1.30 0.23
CA ARG A 83 -7.27 -0.85 -1.01
C ARG A 83 -7.40 -1.82 -2.16
N LEU A 84 -7.31 -3.13 -1.87
CA LEU A 84 -7.45 -4.16 -2.89
C LEU A 84 -8.87 -4.17 -3.47
N LYS A 85 -9.90 -3.99 -2.64
CA LYS A 85 -11.29 -3.90 -3.08
C LYS A 85 -11.49 -2.72 -4.03
N GLU A 86 -10.97 -1.54 -3.70
CA GLU A 86 -11.07 -0.36 -4.57
C GLU A 86 -10.46 -0.61 -5.96
N ARG A 87 -9.24 -1.16 -5.99
CA ARG A 87 -8.55 -1.51 -7.23
C ARG A 87 -9.31 -2.58 -8.03
N TYR A 88 -9.85 -3.58 -7.35
CA TYR A 88 -10.66 -4.63 -7.97
C TYR A 88 -11.91 -4.05 -8.63
N HIS A 89 -12.67 -3.21 -7.93
CA HIS A 89 -13.86 -2.58 -8.49
C HIS A 89 -13.57 -1.67 -9.68
N ALA A 90 -12.44 -0.94 -9.63
CA ALA A 90 -11.99 -0.14 -10.77
C ALA A 90 -11.69 -1.02 -12.00
N GLN A 91 -10.97 -2.14 -11.80
CA GLN A 91 -10.67 -3.09 -12.88
C GLN A 91 -11.94 -3.78 -13.42
N GLU A 92 -12.85 -4.19 -12.54
CA GLU A 92 -14.13 -4.80 -12.92
C GLU A 92 -14.97 -3.84 -13.78
N LYS A 93 -15.02 -2.56 -13.41
CA LYS A 93 -15.70 -1.53 -14.19
C LYS A 93 -15.10 -1.40 -15.60
N LEU A 94 -13.78 -1.28 -15.70
CA LEU A 94 -13.08 -1.19 -16.98
C LEU A 94 -13.34 -2.43 -17.86
N LEU A 95 -13.34 -3.63 -17.27
CA LEU A 95 -13.62 -4.85 -18.01
C LEU A 95 -15.02 -4.83 -18.63
N ARG A 96 -16.03 -4.42 -17.85
CA ARG A 96 -17.42 -4.29 -18.35
C ARG A 96 -17.52 -3.26 -19.48
N GLU A 97 -16.84 -2.13 -19.34
CA GLU A 97 -16.80 -1.08 -20.37
C GLU A 97 -16.12 -1.56 -21.66
N CYS A 98 -14.99 -2.26 -21.56
CA CYS A 98 -14.30 -2.88 -22.69
C CYS A 98 -15.17 -3.92 -23.40
N GLN A 99 -15.88 -4.77 -22.66
CA GLN A 99 -16.81 -5.74 -23.22
C GLN A 99 -17.95 -5.05 -23.98
N ALA A 100 -18.54 -4.00 -23.40
CA ALA A 100 -19.59 -3.23 -24.06
C ALA A 100 -19.10 -2.53 -25.34
N LEU A 101 -17.88 -1.97 -25.32
CA LEU A 101 -17.26 -1.38 -26.52
C LEU A 101 -17.05 -2.43 -27.62
N LYS A 102 -16.54 -3.61 -27.27
CA LYS A 102 -16.33 -4.71 -28.23
C LYS A 102 -17.62 -5.10 -28.92
N VAL A 103 -18.73 -5.23 -28.18
CA VAL A 103 -20.04 -5.53 -28.76
C VAL A 103 -20.51 -4.42 -29.70
N ARG A 104 -20.39 -3.15 -29.30
CA ARG A 104 -20.76 -2.02 -30.16
C ARG A 104 -19.98 -2.01 -31.47
N MET A 105 -18.67 -2.19 -31.41
CA MET A 105 -17.82 -2.24 -32.60
C MET A 105 -18.21 -3.38 -33.54
N LEU A 106 -18.51 -4.56 -33.01
CA LEU A 106 -18.98 -5.70 -33.82
C LEU A 106 -20.32 -5.38 -34.49
N LEU A 107 -21.26 -4.79 -33.77
CA LEU A 107 -22.57 -4.40 -34.33
C LEU A 107 -22.41 -3.35 -35.45
N THR A 108 -21.56 -2.35 -35.25
CA THR A 108 -21.26 -1.35 -36.28
C THR A 108 -20.66 -2.00 -37.52
N HIS A 109 -19.69 -2.89 -37.34
CA HIS A 109 -19.05 -3.60 -38.45
C HIS A 109 -20.05 -4.46 -39.24
N VAL A 110 -20.92 -5.20 -38.55
CA VAL A 110 -21.99 -6.00 -39.20
C VAL A 110 -22.92 -5.10 -40.00
N ALA A 111 -23.37 -3.97 -39.43
CA ALA A 111 -24.26 -3.04 -40.11
C ALA A 111 -23.61 -2.39 -41.35
N GLU A 112 -22.30 -2.14 -41.31
CA GLU A 112 -21.53 -1.65 -42.47
C GLU A 112 -21.47 -2.70 -43.58
N LEU A 113 -21.20 -3.96 -43.25
CA LEU A 113 -21.16 -5.06 -44.22
C LEU A 113 -22.53 -5.30 -44.89
N GLU A 114 -23.61 -5.21 -44.13
CA GLU A 114 -24.98 -5.35 -44.66
C GLU A 114 -25.37 -4.25 -45.65
N ARG A 115 -24.79 -3.04 -45.53
CA ARG A 115 -25.05 -1.92 -46.45
C ARG A 115 -24.34 -2.05 -47.80
N VAL A 116 -23.27 -2.85 -47.87
CA VAL A 116 -22.46 -3.03 -49.08
C VAL A 116 -22.93 -4.25 -49.89
N ARG A 117 -23.90 -5.02 -49.36
CA ARG A 117 -24.46 -6.23 -49.99
C ARG A 117 -25.78 -5.92 -50.70
#